data_AF-A0A3B8LGK6-F1
#
_entry.id   AF-A0A3B8LGK6-F1
#
_cell.length_a   1.000
_cell.length_b   1.000
_cell.length_c   1.000
_cell.angle_alpha   90.00
_cell.angle_beta   90.00
_cell.angle_gamma   90.00
#
_symmetry.space_group_name_H-M   'P 1'
#
loop_
_entity.id
_entity.type
_entity.pdbx_description
1 polymer ?
#
loop_
_entity_poly.entity_id
_entity_poly.type
_entity_poly.pdbx_seq_one_letter_code
_entity_poly.pdbx_strand_id
1 'polypeptide(L)'
;MTPREIRYQWKKAARAYRQKKYERASMLLFDIIENGAALPGFQRSSRYMMAGALFRQDLKLVSLRYIIQLLSTTKTSQIDQPFLNSLRGLLRIAQSIGDETLVVKMLRQVKPLLRTPPKGKDPIKFLLALPERYKKSAKRTRKWRKRRKRMRNTLAYFLGRMNFLKRSKKGFFLAHRFFNVIKPEAANNYYAKALYMKGVMYAWRQRNKNAIKQFRKILALKANKPKFKNDLKRIKEYAQYGIARAFYAQGVRTKGRAPKLARKILVRSLREYSRLSKQRGVFQAQVLFETAYVHFWLDQYHFALGKLIALQSPYYLLGFFPELQILRALIYYRNCKYEDTKQTVFRFEKKYQPLKKQLKEIVARRKKKKWLIQYFEYYLKQEQLLKAGQKTEIPSSIVARLGEEKSLKNYRLLLDKLTNELKIIRSKGARWKESNLGRSLLEVALGFRTTLKKFAGANIWRSMRQVLRELSKLLSDSGVIQLETLQAQKKELMRYAEGGGIEQDEYRYTIVTEQSHTYWPYQGEYWRDEIGNYREFIQGECKQ
;
A
#
# COMPACT_ATOMS: atom_id res chain seq x y z
N MET A 1 15.23 43.19 -14.42
CA MET A 1 16.68 43.06 -14.16
C MET A 1 17.43 42.90 -15.47
N THR A 2 18.54 43.59 -15.67
CA THR A 2 19.41 43.38 -16.84
C THR A 2 20.19 42.05 -16.77
N PRO A 3 20.69 41.52 -17.91
CA PRO A 3 21.56 40.35 -17.91
C PRO A 3 22.87 40.50 -17.12
N ARG A 4 23.33 41.73 -16.84
CA ARG A 4 24.48 41.99 -15.96
C ARG A 4 24.08 41.84 -14.48
N GLU A 5 22.99 42.46 -14.05
CA GLU A 5 22.42 42.32 -12.70
C GLU A 5 22.12 40.87 -12.32
N ILE A 6 21.45 40.11 -13.20
CA ILE A 6 21.07 38.71 -12.93
C ILE A 6 22.33 37.87 -12.59
N ARG A 7 23.43 38.08 -13.34
CA ARG A 7 24.71 37.39 -13.10
C ARG A 7 25.36 37.86 -11.79
N TYR A 8 25.29 39.14 -11.46
CA TYR A 8 25.81 39.69 -10.20
C TYR A 8 25.03 39.17 -8.98
N GLN A 9 23.70 39.29 -8.98
CA GLN A 9 22.85 38.79 -7.90
C GLN A 9 22.99 37.27 -7.72
N TRP A 10 23.14 36.51 -8.80
CA TRP A 10 23.39 35.06 -8.70
C TRP A 10 24.74 34.74 -8.04
N LYS A 11 25.81 35.48 -8.36
CA LYS A 11 27.12 35.37 -7.67
C LYS A 11 26.98 35.72 -6.18
N LYS A 12 26.24 36.78 -5.84
CA LYS A 12 25.96 37.24 -4.46
C LYS A 12 25.22 36.16 -3.66
N ALA A 13 24.18 35.58 -4.23
CA ALA A 13 23.46 34.44 -3.66
C ALA A 13 24.35 33.20 -3.48
N ALA A 14 25.22 32.89 -4.46
CA ALA A 14 26.18 31.79 -4.39
C ALA A 14 27.26 31.98 -3.31
N ARG A 15 27.63 33.22 -2.99
CA ARG A 15 28.48 33.54 -1.82
C ARG A 15 27.71 33.32 -0.51
N ALA A 16 26.51 33.89 -0.38
CA ALA A 16 25.67 33.73 0.82
C ALA A 16 25.37 32.26 1.16
N TYR A 17 25.06 31.44 0.14
CA TYR A 17 24.79 30.01 0.31
C TYR A 17 26.03 29.23 0.80
N ARG A 18 27.23 29.58 0.31
CA ARG A 18 28.49 28.97 0.78
C ARG A 18 28.79 29.35 2.23
N GLN A 19 28.49 30.60 2.62
CA GLN A 19 28.60 31.10 4.00
C GLN A 19 27.51 30.58 4.95
N LYS A 20 26.72 29.57 4.57
CA LYS A 20 25.57 29.04 5.33
C LYS A 20 24.46 30.07 5.64
N LYS A 21 24.51 31.28 5.08
CA LYS A 21 23.49 32.35 5.24
C LYS A 21 22.27 32.06 4.37
N TYR A 22 21.59 30.94 4.66
CA TYR A 22 20.59 30.34 3.78
C TYR A 22 19.36 31.22 3.54
N GLU A 23 18.91 31.98 4.54
CA GLU A 23 17.76 32.89 4.41
C GLU A 23 18.04 33.98 3.37
N ARG A 24 19.13 34.74 3.57
CA ARG A 24 19.62 35.75 2.63
C ARG A 24 19.86 35.17 1.24
N ALA A 25 20.40 33.95 1.16
CA ALA A 25 20.56 33.26 -0.12
C ALA A 25 19.20 32.98 -0.78
N SER A 26 18.19 32.52 -0.04
CA SER A 26 16.86 32.25 -0.63
C SER A 26 16.13 33.51 -1.11
N MET A 27 16.22 34.66 -0.41
CA MET A 27 15.65 35.93 -0.92
C MET A 27 16.29 36.32 -2.25
N LEU A 28 17.62 36.46 -2.30
CA LEU A 28 18.35 36.82 -3.52
C LEU A 28 18.10 35.87 -4.70
N LEU A 29 17.83 34.59 -4.42
CA LEU A 29 17.47 33.62 -5.47
C LEU A 29 16.02 33.75 -5.91
N PHE A 30 15.11 34.14 -5.02
CA PHE A 30 13.70 34.39 -5.32
C PHE A 30 13.52 35.63 -6.21
N ASP A 31 14.24 36.72 -5.93
CA ASP A 31 14.23 37.94 -6.75
C ASP A 31 14.65 37.64 -8.21
N ILE A 32 15.61 36.74 -8.41
CA ILE A 32 16.05 36.25 -9.73
C ILE A 32 15.01 35.32 -10.38
N ILE A 33 14.18 34.64 -9.59
CA ILE A 33 13.12 33.75 -10.09
C ILE A 33 11.95 34.55 -10.62
N GLU A 34 11.56 35.64 -9.94
CA GLU A 34 10.52 36.57 -10.39
C GLU A 34 11.04 37.44 -11.55
N ASN A 35 12.14 38.17 -11.35
CA ASN A 35 12.56 39.27 -12.23
C ASN A 35 13.64 38.91 -13.27
N GLY A 36 14.05 37.63 -13.32
CA GLY A 36 15.15 37.14 -14.15
C GLY A 36 14.74 36.50 -15.48
N ALA A 37 13.60 36.90 -16.06
CA ALA A 37 13.05 36.30 -17.29
C ALA A 37 14.04 36.30 -18.47
N ALA A 38 14.86 37.35 -18.59
CA ALA A 38 15.87 37.51 -19.64
C ALA A 38 16.97 36.41 -19.66
N LEU A 39 17.15 35.64 -18.59
CA LEU A 39 18.12 34.54 -18.54
C LEU A 39 17.50 33.24 -17.97
N PRO A 40 16.70 32.48 -18.75
CA PRO A 40 15.98 31.29 -18.28
C PRO A 40 16.88 30.16 -17.72
N GLY A 41 18.16 30.11 -18.11
CA GLY A 41 19.15 29.18 -17.53
C GLY A 41 19.51 29.54 -16.08
N PHE A 42 19.64 30.83 -15.77
CA PHE A 42 19.87 31.32 -14.41
C PHE A 42 18.60 31.16 -13.57
N GLN A 43 17.42 31.53 -14.10
CA GLN A 43 16.14 31.36 -13.40
C GLN A 43 15.91 29.91 -12.95
N ARG A 44 16.17 28.91 -13.81
CA ARG A 44 16.06 27.47 -13.47
C ARG A 44 17.13 27.01 -12.46
N SER A 45 18.34 27.55 -12.57
CA SER A 45 19.41 27.28 -11.60
C SER A 45 19.11 27.87 -10.21
N SER A 46 18.52 29.08 -10.17
CA SER A 46 18.06 29.73 -8.95
C SER A 46 16.93 28.94 -8.28
N ARG A 47 15.91 28.46 -9.02
CA ARG A 47 14.85 27.60 -8.45
C ARG A 47 15.42 26.36 -7.75
N TYR A 48 16.38 25.67 -8.36
CA TYR A 48 17.04 24.52 -7.73
C TYR A 48 17.80 24.92 -6.46
N MET A 49 18.58 25.99 -6.52
CA MET A 49 19.45 26.42 -5.44
C MET A 49 18.66 26.99 -4.26
N MET A 50 17.58 27.72 -4.52
CA MET A 50 16.60 28.22 -3.54
C MET A 50 15.95 27.05 -2.80
N ALA A 51 15.43 26.05 -3.51
CA ALA A 51 14.92 24.85 -2.86
C ALA A 51 16.01 24.12 -2.05
N GLY A 52 17.26 24.14 -2.51
CA GLY A 52 18.42 23.69 -1.75
C GLY A 52 18.66 24.46 -0.44
N ALA A 53 18.38 25.76 -0.42
CA ALA A 53 18.50 26.63 0.76
C ALA A 53 17.33 26.42 1.74
N LEU A 54 16.09 26.37 1.24
CA LEU A 54 14.90 26.05 2.03
C LEU A 54 15.04 24.69 2.74
N PHE A 55 15.58 23.68 2.05
CA PHE A 55 15.87 22.37 2.65
C PHE A 55 16.88 22.43 3.81
N ARG A 56 17.76 23.44 3.84
CA ARG A 56 18.71 23.68 4.94
C ARG A 56 18.14 24.50 6.09
N GLN A 57 16.99 25.16 5.88
CA GLN A 57 16.17 25.83 6.90
C GLN A 57 15.05 24.90 7.42
N ASP A 58 15.22 23.58 7.27
CA ASP A 58 14.24 22.53 7.57
C ASP A 58 12.86 22.61 6.87
N LEU A 59 12.68 23.54 5.91
CA LEU A 59 11.49 23.68 5.05
C LEU A 59 11.49 22.63 3.91
N LYS A 60 11.40 21.35 4.27
CA LYS A 60 11.59 20.19 3.39
C LYS A 60 10.44 19.99 2.40
N LEU A 61 9.19 20.14 2.81
CA LEU A 61 8.00 19.98 1.98
C LEU A 61 7.79 21.19 1.07
N VAL A 62 8.06 22.39 1.57
CA VAL A 62 8.03 23.61 0.73
C VAL A 62 9.16 23.57 -0.31
N SER A 63 10.39 23.20 0.08
CA SER A 63 11.50 22.91 -0.85
C SER A 63 11.11 21.90 -1.94
N LEU A 64 10.44 20.81 -1.55
CA LEU A 64 9.97 19.78 -2.47
C LEU A 64 8.96 20.34 -3.49
N ARG A 65 8.05 21.23 -3.06
CA ARG A 65 7.03 21.84 -3.93
C ARG A 65 7.66 22.68 -5.05
N TYR A 66 8.65 23.52 -4.76
CA TYR A 66 9.39 24.28 -5.79
C TYR A 66 10.18 23.37 -6.75
N ILE A 67 10.80 22.30 -6.24
CA ILE A 67 11.49 21.31 -7.10
C ILE A 67 10.50 20.62 -8.05
N ILE A 68 9.30 20.26 -7.58
CA ILE A 68 8.27 19.65 -8.43
C ILE A 68 7.77 20.63 -9.49
N GLN A 69 7.55 21.90 -9.12
CA GLN A 69 7.14 22.94 -10.08
C GLN A 69 8.16 23.04 -11.22
N LEU A 70 9.45 23.22 -10.90
CA LEU A 70 10.55 23.24 -11.88
C LEU A 70 10.61 21.97 -12.75
N LEU A 71 10.48 20.77 -12.17
CA LEU A 71 10.53 19.52 -12.92
C LEU A 71 9.29 19.32 -13.81
N SER A 72 8.12 19.82 -13.41
CA SER A 72 6.86 19.68 -14.15
C SER A 72 6.77 20.59 -15.39
N THR A 73 7.41 21.78 -15.33
CA THR A 73 7.46 22.73 -16.45
C THR A 73 8.59 22.47 -17.45
N THR A 74 9.57 21.64 -17.10
CA THR A 74 10.71 21.33 -17.99
C THR A 74 10.27 20.53 -19.23
N LYS A 75 10.47 21.08 -20.43
CA LYS A 75 10.22 20.38 -21.70
C LYS A 75 11.22 19.24 -21.90
N THR A 76 10.89 18.23 -22.72
CA THR A 76 11.74 17.07 -22.96
C THR A 76 13.07 17.40 -23.65
N SER A 77 13.12 18.49 -24.43
CA SER A 77 14.34 19.06 -25.02
C SER A 77 15.24 19.78 -24.00
N GLN A 78 14.76 20.03 -22.78
CA GLN A 78 15.42 20.83 -21.75
C GLN A 78 15.96 19.97 -20.58
N ILE A 79 16.28 18.69 -20.82
CA ILE A 79 16.90 17.80 -19.82
C ILE A 79 18.37 18.21 -19.62
N ASP A 80 18.59 19.12 -18.68
CA ASP A 80 19.88 19.74 -18.42
C ASP A 80 20.40 19.50 -16.99
N GLN A 81 21.52 20.16 -16.64
CA GLN A 81 22.15 19.96 -15.35
C GLN A 81 21.29 20.45 -14.16
N PRO A 82 20.57 21.60 -14.24
CA PRO A 82 19.50 21.97 -13.30
C PRO A 82 18.40 20.90 -13.14
N PHE A 83 17.87 20.33 -14.24
CA PHE A 83 16.86 19.25 -14.17
C PHE A 83 17.40 18.03 -13.42
N LEU A 84 18.59 17.54 -13.79
CA LEU A 84 19.22 16.38 -13.14
C LEU A 84 19.54 16.63 -11.66
N ASN A 85 19.93 17.85 -11.30
CA ASN A 85 20.16 18.26 -9.92
C ASN A 85 18.87 18.35 -9.11
N SER A 86 17.80 18.85 -9.73
CA SER A 86 16.46 18.94 -9.13
C SER A 86 15.86 17.56 -8.91
N LEU A 87 16.02 16.63 -9.84
CA LEU A 87 15.63 15.23 -9.68
C LEU A 87 16.41 14.53 -8.55
N ARG A 88 17.71 14.82 -8.40
CA ARG A 88 18.50 14.37 -7.23
C ARG A 88 17.99 15.00 -5.92
N GLY A 89 17.62 16.27 -5.95
CA GLY A 89 17.02 17.01 -4.84
C GLY A 89 15.73 16.35 -4.38
N LEU A 90 14.78 16.14 -5.29
CA LEU A 90 13.54 15.39 -5.10
C LEU A 90 13.81 14.04 -4.42
N LEU A 91 14.69 13.21 -5.00
CA LEU A 91 14.99 11.87 -4.46
C LEU A 91 15.69 11.90 -3.09
N ARG A 92 16.43 12.96 -2.76
CA ARG A 92 17.02 13.16 -1.42
C ARG A 92 15.96 13.57 -0.41
N ILE A 93 15.12 14.54 -0.76
CA ILE A 93 14.06 15.07 0.10
C ILE A 93 13.01 13.98 0.37
N ALA A 94 12.61 13.25 -0.66
CA ALA A 94 11.86 12.00 -0.60
C ALA A 94 12.41 11.03 0.47
N GLN A 95 13.72 10.75 0.42
CA GLN A 95 14.38 9.85 1.37
C GLN A 95 14.39 10.40 2.81
N SER A 96 14.47 11.72 3.01
CA SER A 96 14.39 12.33 4.36
C SER A 96 12.96 12.42 4.91
N ILE A 97 11.96 12.52 4.04
CA ILE A 97 10.54 12.57 4.46
C ILE A 97 10.08 11.18 4.92
N GLY A 98 10.59 10.11 4.30
CA GLY A 98 10.21 8.73 4.57
C GLY A 98 8.94 8.28 3.84
N ASP A 99 8.10 9.21 3.38
CA ASP A 99 6.96 8.86 2.53
C ASP A 99 7.42 8.58 1.10
N GLU A 100 7.19 7.33 0.72
CA GLU A 100 7.52 6.77 -0.56
C GLU A 100 6.35 6.98 -1.57
N THR A 101 5.15 7.35 -1.12
CA THR A 101 3.89 7.46 -1.90
C THR A 101 3.70 8.82 -2.56
N LEU A 102 3.91 9.92 -1.82
CA LEU A 102 3.95 11.28 -2.35
C LEU A 102 4.95 11.41 -3.50
N VAL A 103 6.11 10.77 -3.37
CA VAL A 103 7.19 10.78 -4.37
C VAL A 103 6.72 10.20 -5.70
N VAL A 104 5.97 9.09 -5.66
CA VAL A 104 5.40 8.50 -6.88
C VAL A 104 4.30 9.39 -7.48
N LYS A 105 3.48 10.05 -6.66
CA LYS A 105 2.50 11.05 -7.14
C LYS A 105 3.19 12.24 -7.81
N MET A 106 4.30 12.71 -7.25
CA MET A 106 5.08 13.84 -7.76
C MET A 106 5.81 13.51 -9.05
N LEU A 107 6.47 12.35 -9.14
CA LEU A 107 7.16 11.92 -10.37
C LEU A 107 6.19 11.73 -11.56
N ARG A 108 4.90 11.46 -11.31
CA ARG A 108 3.86 11.43 -12.35
C ARG A 108 3.59 12.80 -13.00
N GLN A 109 3.96 13.91 -12.35
CA GLN A 109 3.80 15.27 -12.88
C GLN A 109 4.96 15.68 -13.80
N VAL A 110 6.05 14.92 -13.82
CA VAL A 110 7.26 15.23 -14.58
C VAL A 110 7.17 14.59 -15.98
N LYS A 111 6.64 15.34 -16.96
CA LYS A 111 6.39 14.84 -18.33
C LYS A 111 7.57 14.04 -18.94
N PRO A 112 8.84 14.48 -18.84
CA PRO A 112 9.98 13.71 -19.37
C PRO A 112 10.15 12.28 -18.80
N LEU A 113 9.69 12.02 -17.57
CA LEU A 113 9.77 10.71 -16.91
C LEU A 113 8.64 9.74 -17.31
N LEU A 114 7.65 10.21 -18.07
CA LEU A 114 6.52 9.40 -18.54
C LEU A 114 6.80 8.71 -19.89
N ARG A 115 7.87 9.10 -20.60
CA ARG A 115 8.28 8.49 -21.88
C ARG A 115 8.52 6.99 -21.75
N THR A 116 8.09 6.23 -22.76
CA THR A 116 8.34 4.78 -22.84
C THR A 116 9.81 4.55 -23.22
N PRO A 117 10.61 3.84 -22.40
CA PRO A 117 12.01 3.56 -22.75
C PRO A 117 12.10 2.56 -23.92
N PRO A 118 13.01 2.77 -24.91
CA PRO A 118 13.17 1.88 -26.07
C PRO A 118 13.52 0.45 -25.63
N LYS A 119 13.12 -0.58 -26.41
CA LYS A 119 13.47 -2.00 -26.13
C LYS A 119 15.00 -2.21 -26.18
N GLY A 120 15.50 -3.30 -25.59
CA GLY A 120 16.93 -3.67 -25.54
C GLY A 120 17.84 -2.79 -24.67
N LYS A 121 17.70 -1.46 -24.72
CA LYS A 121 18.56 -0.52 -24.00
C LYS A 121 18.17 -0.38 -22.52
N ASP A 122 19.13 0.02 -21.69
CA ASP A 122 18.92 0.35 -20.27
C ASP A 122 17.88 1.49 -20.15
N PRO A 123 16.74 1.27 -19.46
CA PRO A 123 15.60 2.19 -19.46
C PRO A 123 15.86 3.50 -18.71
N ILE A 124 17.03 3.65 -18.07
CA ILE A 124 17.44 4.87 -17.34
C ILE A 124 18.67 5.52 -17.99
N LYS A 125 19.30 4.89 -19.00
CA LYS A 125 20.50 5.42 -19.67
C LYS A 125 20.28 6.83 -20.21
N PHE A 126 19.10 7.10 -20.81
CA PHE A 126 18.74 8.42 -21.34
C PHE A 126 18.59 9.48 -20.23
N LEU A 127 17.95 9.14 -19.11
CA LEU A 127 17.76 10.05 -17.97
C LEU A 127 19.06 10.35 -17.20
N LEU A 128 20.08 9.51 -17.35
CA LEU A 128 21.38 9.65 -16.67
C LEU A 128 22.53 9.85 -17.65
N ALA A 129 22.24 10.25 -18.89
CA ALA A 129 23.25 10.76 -19.82
C ALA A 129 23.87 12.04 -19.23
N LEU A 130 25.18 12.20 -19.39
CA LEU A 130 25.88 13.45 -19.09
C LEU A 130 26.13 14.21 -20.40
N PRO A 131 26.01 15.55 -20.41
CA PRO A 131 26.57 16.37 -21.47
C PRO A 131 28.08 16.12 -21.65
N GLU A 132 28.54 16.15 -22.90
CA GLU A 132 29.92 15.86 -23.34
C GLU A 132 30.99 16.48 -22.43
N ARG A 133 30.85 17.79 -22.15
CA ARG A 133 31.80 18.59 -21.36
C ARG A 133 32.07 18.09 -19.94
N TYR A 134 31.17 17.29 -19.36
CA TYR A 134 31.34 16.71 -18.03
C TYR A 134 31.81 15.25 -18.05
N LYS A 135 31.91 14.60 -19.22
CA LYS A 135 32.45 13.23 -19.33
C LYS A 135 33.93 13.17 -18.94
N LYS A 136 34.73 14.19 -19.28
CA LYS A 136 36.17 14.28 -18.95
C LYS A 136 36.40 14.42 -17.44
N SER A 137 35.74 15.37 -16.76
CA SER A 137 35.91 15.60 -15.31
C SER A 137 35.23 14.58 -14.40
N ALA A 138 34.10 13.98 -14.81
CA ALA A 138 33.38 13.00 -13.98
C ALA A 138 34.02 11.60 -13.92
N LYS A 139 34.92 11.24 -14.84
CA LYS A 139 35.55 9.91 -14.91
C LYS A 139 36.49 9.61 -13.72
N ARG A 140 37.13 10.64 -13.13
CA ARG A 140 38.27 10.51 -12.19
C ARG A 140 37.94 10.24 -10.70
N THR A 141 36.70 10.38 -10.20
CA THR A 141 36.43 10.22 -8.74
C THR A 141 35.51 9.05 -8.35
N ARG A 142 36.01 8.14 -7.48
CA ARG A 142 35.27 7.01 -6.87
C ARG A 142 33.95 7.46 -6.20
N LYS A 143 33.98 8.63 -5.55
CA LYS A 143 32.83 9.31 -4.90
C LYS A 143 31.70 9.61 -5.89
N TRP A 144 32.01 10.04 -7.11
CA TRP A 144 31.03 10.34 -8.14
C TRP A 144 30.37 9.08 -8.73
N ARG A 145 31.18 8.04 -9.03
CA ARG A 145 30.65 6.72 -9.47
C ARG A 145 29.67 6.14 -8.45
N LYS A 146 30.00 6.16 -7.15
CA LYS A 146 29.11 5.75 -6.04
C LYS A 146 27.79 6.56 -6.01
N ARG A 147 27.85 7.89 -6.16
CA ARG A 147 26.67 8.78 -6.20
C ARG A 147 25.76 8.48 -7.40
N ARG A 148 26.32 8.28 -8.61
CA ARG A 148 25.54 7.93 -9.82
C ARG A 148 24.85 6.58 -9.67
N LYS A 149 25.53 5.55 -9.16
CA LYS A 149 24.95 4.22 -8.88
C LYS A 149 23.78 4.31 -7.89
N ARG A 150 23.92 5.07 -6.79
CA ARG A 150 22.83 5.28 -5.81
C ARG A 150 21.61 5.96 -6.43
N MET A 151 21.83 7.03 -7.20
CA MET A 151 20.75 7.75 -7.92
C MET A 151 20.03 6.82 -8.90
N ARG A 152 20.79 6.08 -9.74
CA ARG A 152 20.26 5.09 -10.69
C ARG A 152 19.33 4.09 -10.02
N ASN A 153 19.78 3.41 -8.97
CA ASN A 153 18.98 2.41 -8.25
C ASN A 153 17.74 3.03 -7.58
N THR A 154 17.86 4.24 -7.05
CA THR A 154 16.74 4.96 -6.40
C THR A 154 15.68 5.36 -7.42
N LEU A 155 16.09 5.99 -8.53
CA LEU A 155 15.20 6.40 -9.62
C LEU A 155 14.52 5.19 -10.27
N ALA A 156 15.28 4.11 -10.50
CA ALA A 156 14.76 2.84 -10.99
C ALA A 156 13.63 2.29 -10.12
N TYR A 157 13.83 2.28 -8.80
CA TYR A 157 12.83 1.83 -7.86
C TYR A 157 11.54 2.66 -7.96
N PHE A 158 11.63 3.99 -7.94
CA PHE A 158 10.46 4.86 -7.99
C PHE A 158 9.74 4.83 -9.35
N LEU A 159 10.45 4.80 -10.48
CA LEU A 159 9.85 4.65 -11.81
C LEU A 159 9.23 3.26 -12.01
N GLY A 160 9.85 2.22 -11.46
CA GLY A 160 9.30 0.87 -11.42
C GLY A 160 8.00 0.83 -10.63
N ARG A 161 8.01 1.33 -9.39
CA ARG A 161 6.82 1.42 -8.53
C ARG A 161 5.71 2.29 -9.14
N MET A 162 6.06 3.40 -9.79
CA MET A 162 5.11 4.27 -10.50
C MET A 162 4.31 3.52 -11.57
N ASN A 163 4.98 2.65 -12.33
CA ASN A 163 4.36 1.83 -13.37
C ASN A 163 3.69 0.56 -12.81
N PHE A 164 4.20 -0.02 -11.73
CA PHE A 164 3.55 -1.10 -10.98
C PHE A 164 2.16 -0.67 -10.48
N LEU A 165 2.06 0.54 -9.90
CA LEU A 165 0.79 1.10 -9.43
C LEU A 165 -0.22 1.45 -10.55
N LYS A 166 0.11 1.25 -11.84
CA LYS A 166 -0.86 1.34 -12.95
C LYS A 166 -1.70 0.06 -13.10
N ARG A 167 -1.28 -1.06 -12.49
CA ARG A 167 -1.96 -2.38 -12.52
C ARG A 167 -2.38 -2.88 -13.93
N SER A 168 -1.59 -2.58 -14.96
CA SER A 168 -1.87 -2.95 -16.36
C SER A 168 -0.74 -3.80 -16.98
N LYS A 169 -1.04 -4.58 -18.04
CA LYS A 169 -0.05 -5.42 -18.75
C LYS A 169 1.20 -4.61 -19.15
N LYS A 170 1.00 -3.45 -19.80
CA LYS A 170 2.05 -2.47 -20.19
C LYS A 170 2.77 -1.86 -18.99
N GLY A 171 2.04 -1.48 -17.93
CA GLY A 171 2.63 -0.95 -16.69
C GLY A 171 3.56 -1.95 -16.01
N PHE A 172 3.16 -3.21 -15.90
CA PHE A 172 3.99 -4.28 -15.34
C PHE A 172 5.20 -4.62 -16.21
N PHE A 173 5.09 -4.59 -17.54
CA PHE A 173 6.26 -4.75 -18.42
C PHE A 173 7.33 -3.66 -18.15
N LEU A 174 6.91 -2.40 -18.08
CA LEU A 174 7.82 -1.28 -17.77
C LEU A 174 8.38 -1.36 -16.35
N ALA A 175 7.54 -1.71 -15.37
CA ALA A 175 7.97 -1.89 -13.99
C ALA A 175 9.08 -2.96 -13.87
N HIS A 176 8.92 -4.10 -14.55
CA HIS A 176 9.91 -5.17 -14.57
C HIS A 176 11.25 -4.69 -15.14
N ARG A 177 11.23 -3.93 -16.25
CA ARG A 177 12.44 -3.36 -16.84
C ARG A 177 13.18 -2.41 -15.90
N PHE A 178 12.46 -1.51 -15.21
CA PHE A 178 13.07 -0.64 -14.22
C PHE A 178 13.62 -1.41 -13.01
N PHE A 179 12.89 -2.40 -12.49
CA PHE A 179 13.35 -3.22 -11.36
C PHE A 179 14.60 -4.04 -11.68
N ASN A 180 14.75 -4.54 -12.91
CA ASN A 180 15.96 -5.24 -13.36
C ASN A 180 17.23 -4.36 -13.36
N VAL A 181 17.12 -3.03 -13.33
CA VAL A 181 18.28 -2.13 -13.27
C VAL A 181 18.90 -2.05 -11.86
N ILE A 182 18.15 -2.45 -10.82
CA ILE A 182 18.54 -2.31 -9.43
C ILE A 182 19.49 -3.44 -9.04
N LYS A 183 20.69 -3.11 -8.57
CA LYS A 183 21.68 -4.08 -8.06
C LYS A 183 21.44 -4.44 -6.57
N PRO A 184 21.84 -5.63 -6.10
CA PRO A 184 21.71 -6.06 -4.70
C PRO A 184 22.23 -5.05 -3.65
N GLU A 185 23.34 -4.38 -3.93
CA GLU A 185 23.97 -3.37 -3.06
C GLU A 185 23.19 -2.03 -2.99
N ALA A 186 21.94 -1.98 -3.46
CA ALA A 186 21.11 -0.79 -3.38
C ALA A 186 20.79 -0.42 -1.92
N ALA A 187 20.88 0.87 -1.61
CA ALA A 187 20.47 1.42 -0.32
C ALA A 187 18.96 1.24 -0.05
N ASN A 188 18.53 1.43 1.20
CA ASN A 188 17.13 1.42 1.64
C ASN A 188 16.36 0.13 1.25
N ASN A 189 17.10 -0.98 1.11
CA ASN A 189 16.61 -2.29 0.65
C ASN A 189 15.82 -2.23 -0.67
N TYR A 190 16.12 -1.27 -1.56
CA TYR A 190 15.38 -1.11 -2.82
C TYR A 190 15.41 -2.36 -3.72
N TYR A 191 16.47 -3.18 -3.64
CA TYR A 191 16.53 -4.46 -4.34
C TYR A 191 15.49 -5.46 -3.80
N ALA A 192 15.41 -5.63 -2.48
CA ALA A 192 14.41 -6.47 -1.83
C ALA A 192 12.97 -6.00 -2.13
N LYS A 193 12.72 -4.68 -2.02
CA LYS A 193 11.41 -4.07 -2.37
C LYS A 193 11.04 -4.28 -3.84
N ALA A 194 12.01 -4.22 -4.75
CA ALA A 194 11.81 -4.47 -6.17
C ALA A 194 11.55 -5.95 -6.48
N LEU A 195 12.27 -6.88 -5.85
CA LEU A 195 11.98 -8.31 -5.92
C LEU A 195 10.57 -8.62 -5.41
N TYR A 196 10.14 -7.98 -4.31
CA TYR A 196 8.80 -8.16 -3.76
C TYR A 196 7.73 -7.75 -4.77
N MET A 197 7.87 -6.56 -5.38
CA MET A 197 6.95 -6.10 -6.44
C MET A 197 6.99 -7.01 -7.67
N LYS A 198 8.16 -7.54 -8.07
CA LYS A 198 8.25 -8.55 -9.13
C LYS A 198 7.50 -9.84 -8.76
N GLY A 199 7.60 -10.32 -7.53
CA GLY A 199 6.84 -11.46 -7.01
C GLY A 199 5.34 -11.25 -7.14
N VAL A 200 4.84 -10.12 -6.63
CA VAL A 200 3.42 -9.72 -6.76
C VAL A 200 2.97 -9.61 -8.22
N MET A 201 3.83 -9.09 -9.12
CA MET A 201 3.55 -9.02 -10.56
C MET A 201 3.44 -10.40 -11.22
N TYR A 202 4.26 -11.38 -10.81
CA TYR A 202 4.15 -12.75 -11.30
C TYR A 202 2.88 -13.44 -10.76
N ALA A 203 2.56 -13.25 -9.47
CA ALA A 203 1.34 -13.79 -8.87
C ALA A 203 0.07 -13.22 -9.53
N TRP A 204 0.03 -11.91 -9.82
CA TRP A 204 -1.08 -11.29 -10.57
C TRP A 204 -1.25 -11.87 -11.99
N ARG A 205 -0.17 -12.36 -12.61
CA ARG A 205 -0.20 -13.07 -13.90
C ARG A 205 -0.40 -14.59 -13.74
N GLN A 206 -0.83 -15.06 -12.57
CA GLN A 206 -0.98 -16.48 -12.19
C GLN A 206 0.31 -17.32 -12.33
N ARG A 207 1.48 -16.70 -12.48
CA ARG A 207 2.78 -17.37 -12.63
C ARG A 207 3.39 -17.65 -11.25
N ASN A 208 2.66 -18.39 -10.41
CA ASN A 208 2.96 -18.54 -8.97
C ASN A 208 4.35 -19.16 -8.70
N LYS A 209 4.78 -20.17 -9.49
CA LYS A 209 6.16 -20.71 -9.44
C LYS A 209 7.23 -19.60 -9.57
N ASN A 210 7.03 -18.64 -10.48
CA ASN A 210 7.94 -17.51 -10.68
C ASN A 210 7.86 -16.48 -9.54
N ALA A 211 6.66 -16.26 -8.97
CA ALA A 211 6.46 -15.40 -7.80
C ALA A 211 7.24 -15.93 -6.59
N ILE A 212 7.08 -17.21 -6.27
CA ILE A 212 7.80 -17.93 -5.20
C ILE A 212 9.32 -17.80 -5.41
N LYS A 213 9.82 -17.98 -6.64
CA LYS A 213 11.24 -17.77 -6.97
C LYS A 213 11.74 -16.35 -6.70
N GLN A 214 10.91 -15.31 -6.87
CA GLN A 214 11.32 -13.94 -6.49
C GLN A 214 11.27 -13.73 -4.97
N PHE A 215 10.27 -14.27 -4.28
CA PHE A 215 10.15 -14.12 -2.83
C PHE A 215 11.23 -14.88 -2.06
N ARG A 216 11.56 -16.12 -2.46
CA ARG A 216 12.68 -16.88 -1.87
C ARG A 216 14.02 -16.16 -1.99
N LYS A 217 14.27 -15.45 -3.11
CA LYS A 217 15.46 -14.59 -3.26
C LYS A 217 15.54 -13.48 -2.21
N ILE A 218 14.42 -13.01 -1.67
CA ILE A 218 14.38 -11.99 -0.60
C ILE A 218 14.78 -12.60 0.73
N LEU A 219 14.31 -13.82 1.04
CA LEU A 219 14.64 -14.53 2.26
C LEU A 219 16.16 -14.78 2.39
N ALA A 220 16.84 -15.04 1.27
CA ALA A 220 18.30 -15.20 1.22
C ALA A 220 19.12 -13.90 1.40
N LEU A 221 18.52 -12.71 1.35
CA LEU A 221 19.29 -11.45 1.42
C LEU A 221 19.83 -11.18 2.83
N LYS A 222 21.09 -10.75 2.91
CA LYS A 222 21.69 -10.14 4.12
C LYS A 222 21.50 -8.62 4.09
N ALA A 223 21.47 -7.99 5.26
CA ALA A 223 21.25 -6.54 5.37
C ALA A 223 22.55 -5.77 5.07
N ASN A 224 22.56 -4.94 4.01
CA ASN A 224 23.74 -4.17 3.59
C ASN A 224 24.26 -3.16 4.64
N LYS A 225 23.46 -2.80 5.65
CA LYS A 225 23.81 -1.93 6.80
C LYS A 225 22.95 -2.25 8.03
N PRO A 226 23.45 -2.10 9.27
CA PRO A 226 22.69 -2.34 10.50
C PRO A 226 21.35 -1.61 10.54
N LYS A 227 21.33 -0.30 10.22
CA LYS A 227 20.10 0.51 10.22
C LYS A 227 19.01 0.09 9.23
N PHE A 228 19.28 -0.87 8.34
CA PHE A 228 18.29 -1.44 7.41
C PHE A 228 17.93 -2.90 7.76
N LYS A 229 18.42 -3.45 8.89
CA LYS A 229 18.13 -4.81 9.38
C LYS A 229 16.64 -5.00 9.66
N ASN A 230 16.02 -4.06 10.40
CA ASN A 230 14.59 -4.13 10.74
C ASN A 230 13.68 -3.95 9.51
N ASP A 231 14.03 -3.02 8.62
CA ASP A 231 13.35 -2.87 7.31
C ASP A 231 13.44 -4.16 6.48
N LEU A 232 14.59 -4.84 6.48
CA LEU A 232 14.76 -6.09 5.74
C LEU A 232 13.97 -7.23 6.40
N LYS A 233 13.95 -7.33 7.74
CA LYS A 233 13.15 -8.32 8.49
C LYS A 233 11.68 -8.23 8.09
N ARG A 234 11.10 -7.02 8.10
CA ARG A 234 9.72 -6.77 7.65
C ARG A 234 9.50 -7.14 6.17
N ILE A 235 10.45 -6.83 5.28
CA ILE A 235 10.33 -7.21 3.86
C ILE A 235 10.44 -8.74 3.66
N LYS A 236 11.24 -9.46 4.47
CA LYS A 236 11.29 -10.92 4.48
C LYS A 236 9.98 -11.53 4.97
N GLU A 237 9.39 -11.00 6.03
CA GLU A 237 8.08 -11.44 6.55
C GLU A 237 6.96 -11.27 5.51
N TYR A 238 6.89 -10.11 4.83
CA TYR A 238 5.97 -9.96 3.70
C TYR A 238 6.27 -10.91 2.54
N ALA A 239 7.55 -11.21 2.26
CA ALA A 239 7.93 -12.18 1.23
C ALA A 239 7.51 -13.61 1.60
N GLN A 240 7.64 -14.00 2.87
CA GLN A 240 7.18 -15.27 3.42
C GLN A 240 5.66 -15.43 3.27
N TYR A 241 4.90 -14.41 3.67
CA TYR A 241 3.46 -14.33 3.46
C TYR A 241 3.07 -14.38 1.97
N GLY A 242 3.87 -13.74 1.10
CA GLY A 242 3.73 -13.82 -0.35
C GLY A 242 4.00 -15.21 -0.93
N ILE A 243 4.87 -16.02 -0.32
CA ILE A 243 5.11 -17.43 -0.70
C ILE A 243 3.88 -18.27 -0.33
N ALA A 244 3.37 -18.14 0.90
CA ALA A 244 2.17 -18.85 1.34
C ALA A 244 1.00 -18.57 0.39
N ARG A 245 0.67 -17.30 0.15
CA ARG A 245 -0.39 -16.90 -0.81
C ARG A 245 -0.18 -17.40 -2.24
N ALA A 246 1.07 -17.51 -2.69
CA ALA A 246 1.37 -18.03 -4.02
C ALA A 246 1.19 -19.56 -4.10
N PHE A 247 1.48 -20.31 -3.03
CA PHE A 247 1.13 -21.72 -2.92
C PHE A 247 -0.38 -21.92 -2.82
N TYR A 248 -1.08 -21.18 -1.97
CA TYR A 248 -2.54 -21.18 -1.89
C TYR A 248 -3.20 -21.02 -3.27
N ALA A 249 -2.88 -19.93 -3.97
CA ALA A 249 -3.44 -19.65 -5.30
C ALA A 249 -3.01 -20.67 -6.38
N GLN A 250 -1.90 -21.39 -6.17
CA GLN A 250 -1.52 -22.50 -7.04
C GLN A 250 -2.33 -23.76 -6.73
N GLY A 251 -2.54 -24.08 -5.45
CA GLY A 251 -3.28 -25.25 -4.98
C GLY A 251 -4.74 -25.22 -5.40
N VAL A 252 -5.45 -24.12 -5.11
CA VAL A 252 -6.87 -23.94 -5.49
C VAL A 252 -7.08 -24.14 -6.99
N ARG A 253 -6.24 -23.50 -7.83
CA ARG A 253 -6.31 -23.63 -9.30
C ARG A 253 -5.97 -25.04 -9.81
N THR A 254 -5.30 -25.86 -9.00
CA THR A 254 -4.95 -27.25 -9.33
C THR A 254 -5.98 -28.26 -8.80
N LYS A 255 -6.86 -27.91 -7.84
CA LYS A 255 -7.80 -28.87 -7.20
C LYS A 255 -8.65 -29.62 -8.23
N GLY A 256 -9.30 -28.91 -9.16
CA GLY A 256 -10.12 -29.52 -10.22
C GLY A 256 -9.38 -30.20 -11.37
N ARG A 257 -8.03 -30.26 -11.38
CA ARG A 257 -7.24 -30.96 -12.43
C ARG A 257 -6.36 -32.09 -11.89
N ALA A 258 -5.89 -31.95 -10.65
CA ALA A 258 -5.03 -32.94 -10.00
C ALA A 258 -5.19 -32.83 -8.48
N PRO A 259 -6.27 -33.42 -7.90
CA PRO A 259 -6.61 -33.27 -6.48
C PRO A 259 -5.47 -33.66 -5.53
N LYS A 260 -4.83 -34.81 -5.76
CA LYS A 260 -3.68 -35.30 -4.95
C LYS A 260 -2.51 -34.30 -4.94
N LEU A 261 -2.22 -33.65 -6.08
CA LEU A 261 -1.18 -32.62 -6.18
C LEU A 261 -1.61 -31.30 -5.54
N ALA A 262 -2.88 -30.90 -5.69
CA ALA A 262 -3.44 -29.72 -5.05
C ALA A 262 -3.35 -29.80 -3.52
N ARG A 263 -3.71 -30.96 -2.92
CA ARG A 263 -3.56 -31.23 -1.47
C ARG A 263 -2.11 -31.04 -1.02
N LYS A 264 -1.14 -31.65 -1.72
CA LYS A 264 0.31 -31.46 -1.44
C LYS A 264 0.75 -29.99 -1.54
N ILE A 265 0.16 -29.18 -2.42
CA ILE A 265 0.47 -27.74 -2.56
C ILE A 265 -0.19 -26.89 -1.46
N LEU A 266 -1.42 -27.19 -1.07
CA LEU A 266 -2.15 -26.50 0.01
C LEU A 266 -1.51 -26.77 1.38
N VAL A 267 -1.08 -28.01 1.66
CA VAL A 267 -0.30 -28.34 2.87
C VAL A 267 1.03 -27.56 2.91
N ARG A 268 1.70 -27.36 1.76
CA ARG A 268 2.87 -26.46 1.68
C ARG A 268 2.48 -25.00 1.97
N SER A 269 1.29 -24.55 1.56
CA SER A 269 0.79 -23.22 1.92
C SER A 269 0.61 -23.05 3.43
N LEU A 270 0.00 -24.03 4.12
CA LEU A 270 -0.15 -24.01 5.59
C LEU A 270 1.23 -23.89 6.28
N ARG A 271 2.20 -24.72 5.87
CA ARG A 271 3.58 -24.69 6.41
C ARG A 271 4.29 -23.35 6.20
N GLU A 272 3.97 -22.63 5.14
CA GLU A 272 4.55 -21.30 4.88
C GLU A 272 3.81 -20.18 5.63
N TYR A 273 2.53 -20.38 6.00
CA TYR A 273 1.79 -19.51 6.93
C TYR A 273 2.25 -19.69 8.38
N SER A 274 2.47 -20.93 8.86
CA SER A 274 2.91 -21.19 10.24
C SER A 274 4.31 -20.66 10.56
N ARG A 275 5.12 -20.36 9.54
CA ARG A 275 6.42 -19.67 9.64
C ARG A 275 6.32 -18.16 9.85
N LEU A 276 5.13 -17.57 9.76
CA LEU A 276 4.92 -16.15 10.06
C LEU A 276 4.91 -15.95 11.57
N SER A 277 5.40 -14.81 12.04
CA SER A 277 5.38 -14.55 13.48
C SER A 277 3.95 -14.28 13.96
N LYS A 278 3.52 -14.98 15.01
CA LYS A 278 2.22 -14.77 15.68
C LYS A 278 2.22 -13.37 16.33
N GLN A 279 1.84 -12.33 15.57
CA GLN A 279 1.74 -10.94 16.04
C GLN A 279 0.30 -10.61 16.47
N ARG A 280 0.08 -9.44 17.07
CA ARG A 280 -1.28 -8.93 17.34
C ARG A 280 -1.79 -8.07 16.17
N GLY A 281 -3.12 -7.95 16.06
CA GLY A 281 -3.81 -6.99 15.19
C GLY A 281 -4.09 -7.48 13.76
N VAL A 282 -4.48 -6.53 12.89
CA VAL A 282 -5.12 -6.78 11.59
C VAL A 282 -4.30 -7.69 10.65
N PHE A 283 -2.96 -7.64 10.71
CA PHE A 283 -2.12 -8.53 9.89
C PHE A 283 -2.24 -10.00 10.31
N GLN A 284 -2.24 -10.29 11.61
CA GLN A 284 -2.43 -11.65 12.11
C GLN A 284 -3.85 -12.15 11.83
N ALA A 285 -4.86 -11.28 12.00
CA ALA A 285 -6.24 -11.62 11.64
C ALA A 285 -6.37 -12.02 10.16
N GLN A 286 -5.73 -11.27 9.25
CA GLN A 286 -5.68 -11.63 7.83
C GLN A 286 -4.97 -12.99 7.59
N VAL A 287 -3.90 -13.29 8.34
CA VAL A 287 -3.20 -14.59 8.24
C VAL A 287 -4.08 -15.74 8.75
N LEU A 288 -4.75 -15.58 9.89
CA LEU A 288 -5.72 -16.57 10.42
C LEU A 288 -6.85 -16.81 9.42
N PHE A 289 -7.40 -15.74 8.84
CA PHE A 289 -8.48 -15.80 7.87
C PHE A 289 -8.07 -16.48 6.56
N GLU A 290 -6.89 -16.16 6.01
CA GLU A 290 -6.37 -16.85 4.83
C GLU A 290 -6.02 -18.32 5.13
N THR A 291 -5.61 -18.64 6.37
CA THR A 291 -5.35 -20.01 6.83
C THR A 291 -6.66 -20.81 6.93
N ALA A 292 -7.76 -20.21 7.40
CA ALA A 292 -9.09 -20.82 7.41
C ALA A 292 -9.53 -21.27 6.01
N TYR A 293 -9.32 -20.43 5.00
CA TYR A 293 -9.54 -20.80 3.60
C TYR A 293 -8.66 -21.98 3.17
N VAL A 294 -7.38 -22.04 3.55
CA VAL A 294 -6.53 -23.19 3.17
C VAL A 294 -7.06 -24.50 3.77
N HIS A 295 -7.53 -24.48 5.02
CA HIS A 295 -8.19 -25.64 5.65
C HIS A 295 -9.50 -26.00 4.95
N PHE A 296 -10.36 -25.04 4.61
CA PHE A 296 -11.57 -25.27 3.80
C PHE A 296 -11.26 -25.98 2.48
N TRP A 297 -10.24 -25.53 1.73
CA TRP A 297 -9.85 -26.19 0.47
C TRP A 297 -9.15 -27.54 0.65
N LEU A 298 -8.71 -27.88 1.87
CA LEU A 298 -8.20 -29.19 2.28
C LEU A 298 -9.29 -30.11 2.86
N ASP A 299 -10.55 -29.63 2.87
CA ASP A 299 -11.72 -30.33 3.40
C ASP A 299 -11.57 -30.60 4.92
N GLN A 300 -10.87 -29.69 5.61
CA GLN A 300 -10.54 -29.68 7.04
C GLN A 300 -11.41 -28.66 7.79
N TYR A 301 -12.73 -28.91 7.81
CA TYR A 301 -13.71 -27.92 8.24
C TYR A 301 -13.58 -27.50 9.71
N HIS A 302 -13.30 -28.44 10.62
CA HIS A 302 -13.12 -28.16 12.05
C HIS A 302 -11.99 -27.15 12.33
N PHE A 303 -10.86 -27.27 11.62
CA PHE A 303 -9.76 -26.29 11.70
C PHE A 303 -10.15 -24.95 11.09
N ALA A 304 -10.90 -24.95 9.98
CA ALA A 304 -11.35 -23.72 9.33
C ALA A 304 -12.30 -22.93 10.24
N LEU A 305 -13.36 -23.57 10.74
CA LEU A 305 -14.35 -23.02 11.65
C LEU A 305 -13.71 -22.49 12.95
N GLY A 306 -12.81 -23.26 13.57
CA GLY A 306 -12.07 -22.80 14.75
C GLY A 306 -11.21 -21.55 14.51
N LYS A 307 -10.67 -21.35 13.29
CA LYS A 307 -10.04 -20.06 12.93
C LYS A 307 -11.07 -18.93 12.79
N LEU A 308 -12.31 -19.22 12.39
CA LEU A 308 -13.39 -18.23 12.34
C LEU A 308 -13.85 -17.84 13.74
N ILE A 309 -14.01 -18.78 14.68
CA ILE A 309 -14.22 -18.48 16.11
C ILE A 309 -13.11 -17.56 16.61
N ALA A 310 -11.84 -17.93 16.40
CA ALA A 310 -10.69 -17.12 16.83
C ALA A 310 -10.73 -15.66 16.30
N LEU A 311 -11.30 -15.44 15.11
CA LEU A 311 -11.46 -14.12 14.48
C LEU A 311 -12.64 -13.30 15.01
N GLN A 312 -13.59 -13.93 15.70
CA GLN A 312 -14.69 -13.27 16.40
C GLN A 312 -14.30 -12.78 17.81
N SER A 313 -13.13 -13.19 18.30
CA SER A 313 -12.61 -12.81 19.62
C SER A 313 -12.45 -11.30 19.84
N PRO A 314 -12.51 -10.81 21.10
CA PRO A 314 -12.21 -9.42 21.47
C PRO A 314 -10.89 -8.88 20.90
N TYR A 315 -9.90 -9.75 20.69
CA TYR A 315 -8.59 -9.41 20.13
C TYR A 315 -8.63 -8.89 18.68
N TYR A 316 -9.73 -9.13 17.95
CA TYR A 316 -9.91 -8.72 16.56
C TYR A 316 -11.15 -7.86 16.31
N LEU A 317 -11.74 -7.21 17.32
CA LEU A 317 -12.91 -6.32 17.19
C LEU A 317 -12.76 -5.22 16.14
N LEU A 318 -11.54 -4.69 15.96
CA LEU A 318 -11.24 -3.67 14.95
C LEU A 318 -10.99 -4.25 13.54
N GLY A 319 -11.02 -5.58 13.40
CA GLY A 319 -10.92 -6.31 12.15
C GLY A 319 -12.25 -6.35 11.40
N PHE A 320 -12.29 -5.82 10.18
CA PHE A 320 -13.47 -5.89 9.33
C PHE A 320 -13.41 -7.12 8.41
N PHE A 321 -13.96 -8.25 8.88
CA PHE A 321 -13.98 -9.54 8.16
C PHE A 321 -15.43 -10.03 7.88
N PRO A 322 -16.25 -9.33 7.08
CA PRO A 322 -17.61 -9.78 6.74
C PRO A 322 -17.63 -11.14 6.01
N GLU A 323 -16.59 -11.42 5.20
CA GLU A 323 -16.41 -12.65 4.42
C GLU A 323 -16.31 -13.92 5.31
N LEU A 324 -16.07 -13.76 6.61
CA LEU A 324 -16.10 -14.85 7.60
C LEU A 324 -17.43 -15.60 7.62
N GLN A 325 -18.56 -14.89 7.55
CA GLN A 325 -19.87 -15.54 7.56
C GLN A 325 -20.17 -16.23 6.22
N ILE A 326 -19.62 -15.73 5.11
CA ILE A 326 -19.70 -16.39 3.80
C ILE A 326 -18.91 -17.71 3.83
N LEU A 327 -17.70 -17.70 4.41
CA LEU A 327 -16.93 -18.94 4.57
C LEU A 327 -17.61 -19.93 5.52
N ARG A 328 -18.22 -19.47 6.63
CA ARG A 328 -19.03 -20.31 7.52
C ARG A 328 -20.22 -20.94 6.79
N ALA A 329 -21.00 -20.14 6.06
CA ALA A 329 -22.13 -20.64 5.26
C ALA A 329 -21.68 -21.67 4.20
N LEU A 330 -20.54 -21.43 3.53
CA LEU A 330 -19.95 -22.41 2.59
C LEU A 330 -19.50 -23.70 3.27
N ILE A 331 -19.07 -23.65 4.54
CA ILE A 331 -18.71 -24.84 5.32
C ILE A 331 -19.97 -25.62 5.68
N TYR A 332 -21.01 -24.97 6.22
CA TYR A 332 -22.28 -25.62 6.55
C TYR A 332 -22.94 -26.25 5.30
N TYR A 333 -22.99 -25.52 4.18
CA TYR A 333 -23.47 -26.04 2.89
C TYR A 333 -22.68 -27.28 2.43
N ARG A 334 -21.34 -27.27 2.59
CA ARG A 334 -20.46 -28.40 2.23
C ARG A 334 -20.58 -29.63 3.15
N ASN A 335 -21.22 -29.49 4.30
CA ASN A 335 -21.53 -30.58 5.23
C ASN A 335 -23.06 -30.83 5.27
N CYS A 336 -23.79 -30.36 4.24
CA CYS A 336 -25.23 -30.51 4.05
C CYS A 336 -26.13 -29.93 5.15
N LYS A 337 -25.57 -29.09 6.04
CA LYS A 337 -26.29 -28.33 7.08
C LYS A 337 -27.04 -27.15 6.46
N TYR A 338 -28.10 -27.44 5.71
CA TYR A 338 -28.81 -26.45 4.91
C TYR A 338 -29.56 -25.41 5.76
N GLU A 339 -30.08 -25.79 6.93
CA GLU A 339 -30.73 -24.85 7.84
C GLU A 339 -29.73 -23.86 8.45
N ASP A 340 -28.61 -24.35 9.01
CA ASP A 340 -27.52 -23.49 9.50
C ASP A 340 -26.96 -22.56 8.42
N THR A 341 -26.92 -23.04 7.17
CA THR A 341 -26.54 -22.24 6.00
C THR A 341 -27.51 -21.08 5.78
N LYS A 342 -28.82 -21.35 5.72
CA LYS A 342 -29.87 -20.32 5.58
C LYS A 342 -29.82 -19.32 6.74
N GLN A 343 -29.74 -19.79 7.99
CA GLN A 343 -29.64 -18.91 9.16
C GLN A 343 -28.38 -18.03 9.13
N THR A 344 -27.23 -18.58 8.74
CA THR A 344 -25.97 -17.83 8.62
C THR A 344 -26.06 -16.76 7.53
N VAL A 345 -26.63 -17.08 6.37
CA VAL A 345 -26.88 -16.13 5.28
C VAL A 345 -27.86 -15.03 5.73
N PHE A 346 -28.99 -15.38 6.33
CA PHE A 346 -29.98 -14.42 6.83
C PHE A 346 -29.38 -13.45 7.85
N ARG A 347 -28.63 -13.95 8.84
CA ARG A 347 -27.93 -13.12 9.85
C ARG A 347 -26.89 -12.20 9.19
N PHE A 348 -26.19 -12.68 8.16
CA PHE A 348 -25.25 -11.87 7.37
C PHE A 348 -25.98 -10.75 6.62
N GLU A 349 -27.06 -11.04 5.90
CA GLU A 349 -27.79 -10.04 5.13
C GLU A 349 -28.46 -8.99 6.01
N LYS A 350 -29.15 -9.41 7.08
CA LYS A 350 -29.76 -8.51 8.08
C LYS A 350 -28.75 -7.51 8.64
N LYS A 351 -27.50 -7.95 8.87
CA LYS A 351 -26.40 -7.09 9.37
C LYS A 351 -25.81 -6.16 8.30
N TYR A 352 -25.65 -6.63 7.06
CA TYR A 352 -24.82 -5.96 6.07
C TYR A 352 -25.58 -5.25 4.92
N GLN A 353 -26.84 -5.58 4.63
CA GLN A 353 -27.65 -4.84 3.65
C GLN A 353 -27.85 -3.36 4.05
N PRO A 354 -28.16 -2.98 5.32
CA PRO A 354 -28.26 -1.58 5.72
C PRO A 354 -26.92 -0.84 5.56
N LEU A 355 -25.80 -1.48 5.95
CA LEU A 355 -24.46 -0.93 5.80
C LEU A 355 -24.09 -0.70 4.32
N LYS A 356 -24.48 -1.59 3.41
CA LYS A 356 -24.31 -1.40 1.95
C LYS A 356 -25.06 -0.17 1.45
N LYS A 357 -26.31 0.06 1.89
CA LYS A 357 -27.09 1.27 1.56
C LYS A 357 -26.37 2.54 2.04
N GLN A 358 -26.03 2.60 3.33
CA GLN A 358 -25.32 3.72 3.94
C GLN A 358 -23.96 4.03 3.27
N LEU A 359 -23.14 3.00 3.01
CA LEU A 359 -21.86 3.18 2.31
C LEU A 359 -22.04 3.64 0.86
N LYS A 360 -23.11 3.22 0.17
CA LYS A 360 -23.45 3.68 -1.20
C LYS A 360 -23.74 5.18 -1.20
N GLU A 361 -24.54 5.66 -0.24
CA GLU A 361 -24.83 7.08 -0.05
C GLU A 361 -23.58 7.90 0.26
N ILE A 362 -22.80 7.48 1.27
CA ILE A 362 -21.54 8.14 1.65
C ILE A 362 -20.63 8.28 0.44
N VAL A 363 -20.40 7.19 -0.32
CA VAL A 363 -19.55 7.16 -1.52
C VAL A 363 -20.16 7.92 -2.71
N ALA A 364 -21.45 8.25 -2.69
CA ALA A 364 -22.14 9.03 -3.73
C ALA A 364 -22.00 10.57 -3.53
N ARG A 365 -21.62 11.06 -2.34
CA ARG A 365 -21.47 12.50 -1.97
C ARG A 365 -20.40 13.31 -2.76
N ARG A 366 -20.00 12.86 -3.94
CA ARG A 366 -18.95 13.44 -4.80
C ARG A 366 -19.37 14.74 -5.51
N LYS A 367 -20.68 15.01 -5.61
CA LYS A 367 -21.24 16.06 -6.46
C LYS A 367 -20.87 17.50 -6.03
N LYS A 368 -20.48 17.73 -4.76
CA LYS A 368 -20.20 19.08 -4.22
C LYS A 368 -18.77 19.58 -4.52
N LYS A 369 -18.61 20.90 -4.74
CA LYS A 369 -17.29 21.56 -4.75
C LYS A 369 -16.55 21.22 -3.44
N LYS A 370 -15.22 21.02 -3.50
CA LYS A 370 -14.34 20.61 -2.38
C LYS A 370 -14.60 19.21 -1.76
N TRP A 371 -15.44 18.33 -2.33
CA TRP A 371 -15.76 16.99 -1.79
C TRP A 371 -14.55 16.20 -1.27
N LEU A 372 -13.43 16.22 -1.99
CA LEU A 372 -12.19 15.55 -1.58
C LEU A 372 -11.66 15.93 -0.19
N ILE A 373 -11.86 17.17 0.24
CA ILE A 373 -11.45 17.62 1.58
C ILE A 373 -12.47 17.15 2.62
N GLN A 374 -13.76 17.21 2.29
CA GLN A 374 -14.85 16.77 3.15
C GLN A 374 -14.75 15.29 3.55
N TYR A 375 -14.30 14.37 2.66
CA TYR A 375 -14.05 12.97 3.07
C TYR A 375 -12.92 12.81 4.09
N PHE A 376 -11.92 13.70 4.07
CA PHE A 376 -10.85 13.67 5.06
C PHE A 376 -11.32 14.21 6.41
N GLU A 377 -12.07 15.32 6.40
CA GLU A 377 -12.65 15.91 7.62
C GLU A 377 -13.73 15.01 8.23
N TYR A 378 -14.56 14.37 7.39
CA TYR A 378 -15.48 13.32 7.80
C TYR A 378 -14.78 12.17 8.52
N TYR A 379 -13.72 11.61 7.93
CA TYR A 379 -12.94 10.55 8.56
C TYR A 379 -12.33 10.98 9.90
N LEU A 380 -11.83 12.22 10.00
CA LEU A 380 -11.29 12.74 11.26
C LEU A 380 -12.37 12.81 12.36
N LYS A 381 -13.59 13.25 12.03
CA LYS A 381 -14.73 13.20 12.96
C LYS A 381 -15.02 11.76 13.42
N GLN A 382 -15.10 10.81 12.50
CA GLN A 382 -15.33 9.40 12.86
C GLN A 382 -14.19 8.80 13.71
N GLU A 383 -12.93 9.18 13.45
CA GLU A 383 -11.79 8.77 14.28
C GLU A 383 -11.83 9.40 15.69
N GLN A 384 -12.31 10.64 15.82
CA GLN A 384 -12.49 11.29 17.13
C GLN A 384 -13.57 10.59 17.95
N LEU A 385 -14.74 10.34 17.36
CA LEU A 385 -15.83 9.57 17.99
C LEU A 385 -15.33 8.20 18.48
N LEU A 386 -14.61 7.46 17.62
CA LEU A 386 -14.03 6.15 17.97
C LEU A 386 -13.07 6.23 19.18
N LYS A 387 -12.25 7.28 19.28
CA LYS A 387 -11.33 7.47 20.42
C LYS A 387 -12.04 7.88 21.70
N ALA A 388 -13.17 8.57 21.59
CA ALA A 388 -14.01 8.95 22.71
C ALA A 388 -14.98 7.83 23.15
N GLY A 389 -14.87 6.62 22.58
CA GLY A 389 -15.81 5.52 22.85
C GLY A 389 -17.22 5.73 22.28
N GLN A 390 -17.44 6.80 21.51
CA GLN A 390 -18.76 7.19 21.02
C GLN A 390 -19.14 6.45 19.74
N LYS A 391 -20.46 6.27 19.53
CA LYS A 391 -21.02 5.60 18.35
C LYS A 391 -20.64 6.36 17.07
N THR A 392 -19.87 5.71 16.20
CA THR A 392 -19.53 6.22 14.87
C THR A 392 -20.67 6.00 13.88
N GLU A 393 -20.77 6.87 12.87
CA GLU A 393 -21.79 6.73 11.81
C GLU A 393 -21.57 5.44 11.01
N ILE A 394 -20.32 5.15 10.65
CA ILE A 394 -19.93 3.87 10.02
C ILE A 394 -19.28 2.96 11.07
N PRO A 395 -19.35 1.62 10.95
CA PRO A 395 -18.77 0.69 11.91
C PRO A 395 -17.30 0.99 12.27
N SER A 396 -17.00 0.92 13.57
CA SER A 396 -15.67 1.18 14.14
C SER A 396 -14.53 0.40 13.46
N SER A 397 -14.79 -0.83 13.06
CA SER A 397 -13.84 -1.68 12.31
C SER A 397 -13.53 -1.15 10.90
N ILE A 398 -14.45 -0.43 10.25
CA ILE A 398 -14.17 0.27 8.99
C ILE A 398 -13.32 1.52 9.26
N VAL A 399 -13.64 2.30 10.30
CA VAL A 399 -12.83 3.47 10.69
C VAL A 399 -11.39 3.05 11.01
N ALA A 400 -11.21 2.01 11.81
CA ALA A 400 -9.90 1.43 12.13
C ALA A 400 -9.17 0.89 10.89
N ARG A 401 -9.85 0.12 10.02
CA ARG A 401 -9.27 -0.37 8.75
C ARG A 401 -8.78 0.77 7.85
N LEU A 402 -9.52 1.88 7.78
CA LEU A 402 -9.12 3.08 7.03
C LEU A 402 -7.90 3.77 7.68
N GLY A 403 -7.88 3.89 9.01
CA GLY A 403 -6.76 4.45 9.78
C GLY A 403 -5.47 3.65 9.67
N GLU A 404 -5.57 2.33 9.58
CA GLU A 404 -4.44 1.42 9.38
C GLU A 404 -3.83 1.46 7.97
N GLU A 405 -4.49 2.12 7.00
CA GLU A 405 -3.90 2.27 5.67
C GLU A 405 -2.61 3.08 5.70
N LYS A 406 -1.51 2.42 5.32
CA LYS A 406 -0.19 3.04 5.17
C LYS A 406 -0.20 4.33 4.35
N SER A 407 -1.05 4.45 3.33
CA SER A 407 -1.16 5.69 2.56
C SER A 407 -1.82 6.83 3.36
N LEU A 408 -2.83 6.56 4.19
CA LEU A 408 -3.45 7.57 5.05
C LEU A 408 -2.49 7.99 6.17
N LYS A 409 -1.86 7.02 6.85
CA LYS A 409 -0.78 7.28 7.84
C LYS A 409 0.32 8.17 7.26
N ASN A 410 0.74 7.92 6.01
CA ASN A 410 1.73 8.74 5.33
C ASN A 410 1.23 10.17 5.04
N TYR A 411 -0.04 10.39 4.65
CA TYR A 411 -0.56 11.75 4.46
C TYR A 411 -0.68 12.53 5.77
N ARG A 412 -1.02 11.87 6.89
CA ARG A 412 -1.02 12.50 8.22
C ARG A 412 0.37 12.98 8.59
N LEU A 413 1.37 12.09 8.55
CA LEU A 413 2.77 12.42 8.79
C LEU A 413 3.28 13.59 7.93
N LEU A 414 2.77 13.74 6.71
CA LEU A 414 3.07 14.88 5.82
C LEU A 414 2.38 16.17 6.25
N LEU A 415 1.12 16.11 6.69
CA LEU A 415 0.37 17.25 7.22
C LEU A 415 0.98 17.75 8.53
N ASP A 416 1.40 16.85 9.41
CA ASP A 416 2.04 17.18 10.70
C ASP A 416 3.39 17.87 10.45
N LYS A 417 4.23 17.29 9.57
CA LYS A 417 5.50 17.91 9.14
C LYS A 417 5.28 19.28 8.49
N LEU A 418 4.26 19.44 7.65
CA LEU A 418 3.94 20.73 7.03
C LEU A 418 3.42 21.77 8.03
N THR A 419 2.76 21.31 9.09
CA THR A 419 2.31 22.18 10.19
C THR A 419 3.52 22.71 10.97
N ASN A 420 4.54 21.89 11.19
CA ASN A 420 5.81 22.34 11.76
C ASN A 420 6.57 23.29 10.83
N GLU A 421 6.60 23.04 9.52
CA GLU A 421 7.18 23.98 8.54
C GLU A 421 6.43 25.33 8.51
N LEU A 422 5.10 25.32 8.68
CA LEU A 422 4.30 26.55 8.81
C LEU A 422 4.61 27.32 10.10
N LYS A 423 4.89 26.64 11.23
CA LYS A 423 5.39 27.27 12.46
C LYS A 423 6.73 27.97 12.22
N ILE A 424 7.69 27.28 11.56
CA ILE A 424 9.01 27.84 11.22
C ILE A 424 8.87 29.07 10.29
N ILE A 425 7.98 29.05 9.31
CA ILE A 425 7.74 30.21 8.43
C ILE A 425 7.18 31.41 9.23
N ARG A 426 6.26 31.15 10.16
CA ARG A 426 5.61 32.17 11.00
C ARG A 426 6.51 32.71 12.13
N SER A 427 7.53 31.97 12.56
CA SER A 427 8.46 32.40 13.62
C SER A 427 9.58 33.32 13.12
N LYS A 428 9.73 33.53 11.80
CA LYS A 428 10.74 34.45 11.24
C LYS A 428 10.38 35.93 11.48
N GLY A 429 11.39 36.79 11.48
CA GLY A 429 11.24 38.24 11.74
C GLY A 429 10.42 38.99 10.67
N ALA A 430 9.98 40.21 11.01
CA ALA A 430 9.12 41.08 10.20
C ALA A 430 9.59 41.21 8.73
N ARG A 431 10.84 41.67 8.53
CA ARG A 431 11.51 41.79 7.22
C ARG A 431 11.44 40.52 6.34
N TRP A 432 11.36 39.32 6.95
CA TRP A 432 11.15 38.09 6.19
C TRP A 432 9.69 37.88 5.81
N LYS A 433 8.76 38.09 6.76
CA LYS A 433 7.30 37.93 6.58
C LYS A 433 6.76 38.86 5.49
N GLU A 434 7.21 40.10 5.49
CA GLU A 434 6.80 41.13 4.52
C GLU A 434 7.37 40.90 3.12
N SER A 435 8.53 40.25 2.99
CA SER A 435 9.15 39.98 1.69
C SER A 435 8.24 39.16 0.76
N ASN A 436 8.33 39.38 -0.55
CA ASN A 436 7.62 38.59 -1.56
C ASN A 436 7.84 37.09 -1.36
N LEU A 437 9.07 36.70 -0.99
CA LEU A 437 9.40 35.32 -0.67
C LEU A 437 8.64 34.80 0.57
N GLY A 438 8.55 35.58 1.65
CA GLY A 438 7.81 35.21 2.86
C GLY A 438 6.32 34.95 2.56
N ARG A 439 5.70 35.87 1.83
CA ARG A 439 4.31 35.76 1.36
C ARG A 439 4.12 34.53 0.46
N SER A 440 4.98 34.36 -0.55
CA SER A 440 4.97 33.21 -1.47
C SER A 440 5.16 31.87 -0.76
N LEU A 441 6.07 31.78 0.22
CA LEU A 441 6.29 30.55 1.00
C LEU A 441 5.06 30.16 1.82
N LEU A 442 4.40 31.13 2.44
CA LEU A 442 3.17 30.90 3.20
C LEU A 442 2.05 30.39 2.27
N GLU A 443 1.83 31.06 1.14
CA GLU A 443 0.83 30.67 0.14
C GLU A 443 1.11 29.25 -0.41
N VAL A 444 2.35 28.97 -0.82
CA VAL A 444 2.79 27.67 -1.34
C VAL A 444 2.62 26.57 -0.29
N ALA A 445 2.91 26.84 0.99
CA ALA A 445 2.70 25.89 2.09
C ALA A 445 1.21 25.63 2.35
N LEU A 446 0.36 26.66 2.35
CA LEU A 446 -1.10 26.53 2.52
C LEU A 446 -1.75 25.80 1.33
N GLY A 447 -1.35 26.13 0.10
CA GLY A 447 -1.75 25.44 -1.13
C GLY A 447 -1.29 23.97 -1.16
N PHE A 448 -0.11 23.67 -0.62
CA PHE A 448 0.32 22.28 -0.45
C PHE A 448 -0.46 21.55 0.66
N ARG A 449 -0.82 22.23 1.77
CA ARG A 449 -1.68 21.68 2.83
C ARG A 449 -3.06 21.28 2.30
N THR A 450 -3.70 22.12 1.48
CA THR A 450 -4.98 21.77 0.85
C THR A 450 -4.82 20.63 -0.16
N THR A 451 -3.70 20.57 -0.89
CA THR A 451 -3.38 19.46 -1.81
C THR A 451 -3.21 18.13 -1.05
N LEU A 452 -2.54 18.14 0.11
CA LEU A 452 -2.40 16.96 0.97
C LEU A 452 -3.75 16.51 1.56
N LYS A 453 -4.59 17.44 2.06
CA LYS A 453 -5.97 17.13 2.48
C LYS A 453 -6.76 16.47 1.33
N LYS A 454 -6.74 17.05 0.13
CA LYS A 454 -7.37 16.47 -1.07
C LYS A 454 -6.84 15.05 -1.39
N PHE A 455 -5.54 14.81 -1.20
CA PHE A 455 -4.93 13.49 -1.41
C PHE A 455 -5.31 12.45 -0.35
N ALA A 456 -5.50 12.85 0.90
CA ALA A 456 -5.95 12.00 1.99
C ALA A 456 -7.43 11.59 1.79
N GLY A 457 -8.33 12.55 1.53
CA GLY A 457 -9.74 12.21 1.26
C GLY A 457 -9.92 11.44 -0.05
N ALA A 458 -9.11 11.70 -1.09
CA ALA A 458 -9.04 10.86 -2.30
C ALA A 458 -8.57 9.42 -2.02
N ASN A 459 -7.89 9.16 -0.88
CA ASN A 459 -7.56 7.82 -0.42
C ASN A 459 -8.76 7.21 0.29
N ILE A 460 -9.26 7.86 1.34
CA ILE A 460 -10.41 7.42 2.16
C ILE A 460 -11.60 7.05 1.27
N TRP A 461 -11.98 7.93 0.34
CA TRP A 461 -13.05 7.69 -0.63
C TRP A 461 -12.82 6.42 -1.48
N ARG A 462 -11.58 6.18 -1.93
CA ARG A 462 -11.26 5.00 -2.75
C ARG A 462 -11.40 3.72 -1.94
N SER A 463 -10.99 3.79 -0.68
CA SER A 463 -11.02 2.72 0.30
C SER A 463 -12.46 2.40 0.73
N MET A 464 -13.28 3.41 1.05
CA MET A 464 -14.73 3.25 1.24
C MET A 464 -15.41 2.66 0.00
N ARG A 465 -15.06 3.13 -1.22
CA ARG A 465 -15.55 2.53 -2.48
C ARG A 465 -15.00 1.11 -2.73
N GLN A 466 -13.90 0.72 -2.09
CA GLN A 466 -13.40 -0.66 -2.12
C GLN A 466 -14.19 -1.52 -1.14
N VAL A 467 -14.36 -1.10 0.11
CA VAL A 467 -15.20 -1.77 1.12
C VAL A 467 -16.63 -1.96 0.61
N LEU A 468 -17.24 -0.94 0.00
CA LEU A 468 -18.57 -1.05 -0.61
C LEU A 468 -18.63 -2.11 -1.73
N ARG A 469 -17.56 -2.27 -2.52
CA ARG A 469 -17.50 -3.27 -3.60
C ARG A 469 -17.23 -4.68 -3.07
N GLU A 470 -16.37 -4.81 -2.07
CA GLU A 470 -16.16 -6.06 -1.32
C GLU A 470 -17.51 -6.51 -0.72
N LEU A 471 -18.18 -5.63 0.03
CA LEU A 471 -19.45 -5.92 0.68
C LEU A 471 -20.59 -6.22 -0.32
N SER A 472 -20.65 -5.47 -1.43
CA SER A 472 -21.66 -5.72 -2.48
C SER A 472 -21.42 -7.04 -3.21
N LYS A 473 -20.16 -7.50 -3.33
CA LYS A 473 -19.86 -8.84 -3.86
C LYS A 473 -20.29 -9.91 -2.86
N LEU A 474 -19.93 -9.78 -1.59
CA LEU A 474 -20.29 -10.77 -0.55
C LEU A 474 -21.80 -10.91 -0.39
N LEU A 475 -22.57 -9.83 -0.53
CA LEU A 475 -24.04 -9.84 -0.55
C LEU A 475 -24.65 -10.35 -1.87
N SER A 476 -23.84 -10.54 -2.92
CA SER A 476 -24.23 -11.28 -4.12
C SER A 476 -23.87 -12.75 -4.00
N ASP A 477 -22.70 -13.04 -3.42
CA ASP A 477 -22.24 -14.39 -3.12
C ASP A 477 -23.17 -15.08 -2.09
N SER A 478 -23.73 -14.35 -1.12
CA SER A 478 -24.73 -14.87 -0.16
C SER A 478 -26.03 -15.29 -0.83
N GLY A 479 -26.56 -14.48 -1.74
CA GLY A 479 -27.75 -14.82 -2.52
C GLY A 479 -27.54 -16.06 -3.41
N VAL A 480 -26.33 -16.23 -3.98
CA VAL A 480 -25.98 -17.47 -4.70
C VAL A 480 -25.97 -18.67 -3.75
N ILE A 481 -25.34 -18.57 -2.58
CA ILE A 481 -25.34 -19.65 -1.58
C ILE A 481 -26.77 -20.02 -1.17
N GLN A 482 -27.66 -19.02 -0.98
CA GLN A 482 -29.06 -19.26 -0.65
C GLN A 482 -29.80 -20.02 -1.77
N LEU A 483 -29.61 -19.63 -3.04
CA LEU A 483 -30.22 -20.32 -4.19
C LEU A 483 -29.72 -21.76 -4.32
N GLU A 484 -28.41 -21.99 -4.23
CA GLU A 484 -27.81 -23.34 -4.25
C GLU A 484 -28.32 -24.19 -3.08
N THR A 485 -28.49 -23.60 -1.89
CA THR A 485 -29.06 -24.29 -0.71
C THR A 485 -30.52 -24.69 -0.95
N LEU A 486 -31.35 -23.79 -1.49
CA LEU A 486 -32.75 -24.10 -1.81
C LEU A 486 -32.87 -25.18 -2.89
N GLN A 487 -31.99 -25.16 -3.90
CA GLN A 487 -31.94 -26.22 -4.92
C GLN A 487 -31.51 -27.57 -4.33
N ALA A 488 -30.55 -27.59 -3.41
CA ALA A 488 -30.13 -28.81 -2.71
C ALA A 488 -31.27 -29.36 -1.83
N GLN A 489 -31.94 -28.51 -1.04
CA GLN A 489 -33.11 -28.91 -0.24
C GLN A 489 -34.26 -29.43 -1.12
N LYS A 490 -34.54 -28.81 -2.27
CA LYS A 490 -35.53 -29.34 -3.22
C LYS A 490 -35.18 -30.76 -3.67
N LYS A 491 -33.92 -31.03 -4.03
CA LYS A 491 -33.48 -32.37 -4.45
C LYS A 491 -33.64 -33.40 -3.34
N GLU A 492 -33.31 -33.04 -2.11
CA GLU A 492 -33.49 -33.90 -0.94
C GLU A 492 -34.98 -34.24 -0.73
N LEU A 493 -35.87 -33.25 -0.79
CA LEU A 493 -37.32 -33.43 -0.67
C LEU A 493 -37.92 -34.27 -1.81
N MET A 494 -37.47 -34.10 -3.06
CA MET A 494 -37.91 -34.96 -4.17
C MET A 494 -37.51 -36.42 -3.92
N ARG A 495 -36.27 -36.66 -3.47
CA ARG A 495 -35.78 -38.02 -3.18
C ARG A 495 -36.59 -38.71 -2.08
N TYR A 496 -37.04 -37.95 -1.07
CA TYR A 496 -37.96 -38.45 -0.05
C TYR A 496 -39.33 -38.83 -0.62
N ALA A 497 -39.90 -37.98 -1.49
CA ALA A 497 -41.17 -38.26 -2.15
C ALA A 497 -41.11 -39.49 -3.09
N GLU A 498 -39.93 -39.76 -3.67
CA GLU A 498 -39.64 -40.93 -4.51
C GLU A 498 -39.34 -42.21 -3.70
N GLY A 499 -39.49 -42.20 -2.38
CA GLY A 499 -39.28 -43.37 -1.51
C GLY A 499 -37.83 -43.71 -1.19
N GLY A 500 -36.88 -42.83 -1.54
CA GLY A 500 -35.46 -43.02 -1.26
C GLY A 500 -35.13 -42.93 0.23
N GLY A 501 -34.50 -43.98 0.77
CA GLY A 501 -34.05 -44.05 2.17
C GLY A 501 -32.96 -43.03 2.56
N ILE A 502 -32.60 -43.04 3.85
CA ILE A 502 -31.55 -42.19 4.42
C ILE A 502 -30.36 -43.06 4.82
N GLU A 503 -29.33 -43.11 4.00
CA GLU A 503 -27.99 -43.44 4.48
C GLU A 503 -27.27 -42.13 4.84
N GLN A 504 -26.85 -41.98 6.09
CA GLN A 504 -25.97 -40.89 6.52
C GLN A 504 -24.52 -41.27 6.23
N ASP A 505 -23.74 -40.35 5.62
CA ASP A 505 -22.30 -40.52 5.50
C ASP A 505 -21.65 -40.65 6.90
N GLU A 506 -20.91 -41.73 7.13
CA GLU A 506 -20.16 -41.92 8.37
C GLU A 506 -19.03 -40.86 8.50
N TYR A 507 -19.20 -39.93 9.44
CA TYR A 507 -18.29 -38.81 9.58
C TYR A 507 -16.98 -39.21 10.27
N ARG A 508 -15.87 -39.20 9.52
CA ARG A 508 -14.52 -39.65 9.95
C ARG A 508 -13.85 -38.87 11.09
N TYR A 509 -14.57 -37.99 11.77
CA TYR A 509 -14.07 -37.25 12.94
C TYR A 509 -15.09 -37.37 14.06
N THR A 510 -14.62 -37.77 15.23
CA THR A 510 -15.41 -37.85 16.46
C THR A 510 -15.04 -36.71 17.40
N ILE A 511 -15.75 -36.59 18.52
CA ILE A 511 -15.43 -35.64 19.60
C ILE A 511 -14.17 -36.09 20.37
N VAL A 512 -13.72 -37.34 20.17
CA VAL A 512 -12.48 -37.89 20.74
C VAL A 512 -11.29 -37.05 20.27
N THR A 513 -10.57 -36.50 21.23
CA THR A 513 -9.47 -35.57 21.01
C THR A 513 -8.11 -36.29 21.03
N GLU A 514 -7.14 -35.75 20.29
CA GLU A 514 -5.73 -36.17 20.43
C GLU A 514 -5.26 -35.88 21.87
N GLN A 515 -4.38 -36.70 22.45
CA GLN A 515 -3.91 -36.56 23.86
C GLN A 515 -3.44 -35.15 24.29
N SER A 516 -3.09 -34.27 23.33
CA SER A 516 -2.68 -32.88 23.57
C SER A 516 -3.83 -31.86 23.49
N HIS A 517 -5.08 -32.30 23.39
CA HIS A 517 -6.28 -31.49 23.29
C HIS A 517 -7.36 -32.04 24.21
N THR A 518 -8.21 -31.17 24.74
CA THR A 518 -9.35 -31.53 25.58
C THR A 518 -10.63 -30.99 24.93
N TYR A 519 -11.72 -31.75 24.97
CA TYR A 519 -13.03 -31.19 24.61
C TYR A 519 -13.45 -30.14 25.64
N TRP A 520 -13.85 -28.97 25.16
CA TRP A 520 -14.29 -27.86 26.00
C TRP A 520 -15.59 -27.25 25.43
N PRO A 521 -16.69 -27.21 26.20
CA PRO A 521 -17.95 -26.64 25.74
C PRO A 521 -17.86 -25.12 25.69
N TYR A 522 -17.71 -24.57 24.49
CA TYR A 522 -17.54 -23.13 24.28
C TYR A 522 -18.80 -22.32 24.64
N GLN A 523 -18.71 -21.44 25.64
CA GLN A 523 -19.82 -20.58 26.11
C GLN A 523 -19.67 -19.11 25.69
N GLY A 524 -18.55 -18.73 25.07
CA GLY A 524 -18.25 -17.36 24.61
C GLY A 524 -16.89 -16.82 25.03
N GLU A 525 -16.17 -17.58 25.85
CA GLU A 525 -14.84 -17.27 26.39
C GLU A 525 -13.72 -17.40 25.36
N TYR A 526 -12.70 -16.53 25.48
CA TYR A 526 -11.55 -16.52 24.58
C TYR A 526 -10.23 -16.51 25.36
N TRP A 527 -9.49 -17.60 25.29
CA TRP A 527 -8.20 -17.77 25.95
C TRP A 527 -7.08 -17.25 25.05
N ARG A 528 -6.12 -16.52 25.64
CA ARG A 528 -5.18 -15.66 24.91
C ARG A 528 -4.16 -16.43 24.06
N ASP A 529 -3.74 -17.57 24.59
CA ASP A 529 -2.85 -18.58 24.05
C ASP A 529 -3.52 -19.44 22.95
N GLU A 530 -4.80 -19.79 23.14
CA GLU A 530 -5.56 -20.63 22.20
C GLU A 530 -6.10 -19.88 20.96
N ILE A 531 -5.88 -18.57 20.86
CA ILE A 531 -6.27 -17.78 19.67
C ILE A 531 -5.55 -18.27 18.41
N GLY A 532 -6.32 -18.98 17.59
CA GLY A 532 -5.85 -19.60 16.36
C GLY A 532 -5.44 -21.06 16.50
N ASN A 533 -5.67 -21.70 17.65
CA ASN A 533 -5.54 -23.15 17.86
C ASN A 533 -6.91 -23.85 17.88
N TYR A 534 -7.98 -23.16 18.32
CA TYR A 534 -9.37 -23.64 18.34
C TYR A 534 -9.76 -24.52 17.14
N ARG A 535 -10.58 -25.53 17.43
CA ARG A 535 -11.24 -26.45 16.50
C ARG A 535 -12.74 -26.45 16.84
N GLU A 536 -13.62 -26.29 15.85
CA GLU A 536 -15.08 -26.40 16.03
C GLU A 536 -15.49 -27.80 15.54
N PHE A 537 -16.16 -28.62 16.35
CA PHE A 537 -16.69 -29.88 15.87
C PHE A 537 -17.87 -29.63 14.93
N ILE A 538 -17.94 -30.36 13.82
CA ILE A 538 -19.06 -30.33 12.88
C ILE A 538 -19.28 -31.74 12.36
N GLN A 539 -20.44 -32.31 12.67
CA GLN A 539 -20.89 -33.56 12.04
C GLN A 539 -21.42 -33.25 10.65
N GLY A 540 -21.12 -34.11 9.67
CA GLY A 540 -21.71 -34.03 8.34
C GLY A 540 -23.13 -34.59 8.35
N GLU A 541 -24.04 -33.91 7.65
CA GLU A 541 -25.42 -34.35 7.44
C GLU A 541 -25.67 -34.76 5.98
N CYS A 542 -24.60 -35.00 5.23
CA CYS A 542 -24.71 -35.41 3.84
C CYS A 542 -25.22 -36.84 3.76
N LYS A 543 -26.26 -37.01 2.95
CA LYS A 543 -26.92 -38.27 2.67
C LYS A 543 -26.58 -38.63 1.24
N GLN A 544 -26.07 -39.84 1.01
CA GLN A 544 -25.94 -40.37 -0.36
C GLN A 544 -27.31 -40.79 -0.87
#